data_AF-S6A9Y7-F1
#
_entry.id   AF-S6A9Y7-F1
#
_cell.length_a   1.000
_cell.length_b   1.000
_cell.length_c   1.000
_cell.angle_alpha   90.00
_cell.angle_beta   90.00
_cell.angle_gamma   90.00
#
_symmetry.space_group_name_H-M   'P 1'
#
loop_
_entity.id
_entity.type
_entity.pdbx_description
1 polymer ?
#
loop_
_entity_poly.entity_id
_entity_poly.type
_entity_poly.pdbx_seq_one_letter_code
_entity_poly.pdbx_strand_id
1 'polypeptide(L)'
;MTEHNEISLLLAPEAAETQCLETVKQSRNSSHALAALIALQSFISATVRPADRYTPAYEAVKGVIEKHAIATRAKILAENADNLAKAILQRNRPEIAQIHTALSRNGFWQAAQQAISQFAPDDLATSATWAKNWCSEARTQAQAASGYPDALDFSKAGIAASEYAAMTELSHYLTDTLG
;
A
#
# COMPACT_ATOMS: atom_id res chain seq x y z
N MET A 1 45.61 1.54 28.88
CA MET A 1 44.52 0.66 28.44
C MET A 1 43.63 1.50 27.54
N THR A 2 43.69 1.28 26.23
CA THR A 2 42.82 1.99 25.27
C THR A 2 41.43 1.39 25.39
N GLU A 3 40.54 2.09 26.10
CA GLU A 3 39.12 1.75 26.14
C GLU A 3 38.60 1.67 24.70
N HIS A 4 38.14 0.48 24.30
CA HIS A 4 37.50 0.28 23.02
C HIS A 4 36.10 0.88 23.12
N ASN A 5 35.97 2.16 22.75
CA ASN A 5 34.71 2.90 22.78
C ASN A 5 33.83 2.60 21.55
N GLU A 6 33.96 1.40 20.99
CA GLU A 6 33.34 0.96 19.74
C GLU A 6 32.65 -0.39 19.95
N ILE A 7 31.46 -0.53 19.36
CA ILE A 7 30.74 -1.80 19.31
C ILE A 7 30.99 -2.42 17.92
N SER A 8 31.49 -3.65 17.89
CA SER A 8 31.61 -4.43 16.65
C SER A 8 30.38 -5.30 16.46
N LEU A 9 29.65 -5.09 15.37
CA LEU A 9 28.51 -5.91 14.98
C LEU A 9 28.96 -6.86 13.86
N LEU A 10 28.84 -8.16 14.12
CA LEU A 10 29.07 -9.20 13.12
C LEU A 10 27.70 -9.68 12.61
N LEU A 11 27.48 -9.57 11.31
CA LEU A 11 26.23 -9.95 10.67
C LEU A 11 26.49 -10.98 9.58
N ALA A 12 26.19 -12.23 9.88
CA ALA A 12 26.16 -13.33 8.92
C ALA A 12 24.75 -13.45 8.29
N PRO A 13 24.59 -14.08 7.12
CA PRO A 13 23.28 -14.28 6.48
C PRO A 13 22.24 -14.94 7.40
N GLU A 14 22.63 -15.92 8.21
CA GLU A 14 21.75 -16.63 9.14
C GLU A 14 21.27 -15.71 10.29
N ALA A 15 22.15 -14.82 10.76
CA ALA A 15 21.81 -13.81 11.74
C ALA A 15 20.88 -12.74 11.15
N ALA A 16 21.09 -12.36 9.88
CA ALA A 16 20.21 -11.44 9.17
C ALA A 16 18.80 -12.03 8.98
N GLU A 17 18.69 -13.33 8.66
CA GLU A 17 17.41 -14.04 8.55
C GLU A 17 16.65 -13.99 9.89
N THR A 18 17.34 -14.33 10.98
CA THR A 18 16.78 -14.30 12.34
C THR A 18 16.31 -12.89 12.70
N GLN A 19 17.13 -11.87 12.42
CA GLN A 19 16.79 -10.47 12.71
C GLN A 19 15.58 -9.99 11.89
N CYS A 20 15.48 -10.37 10.62
CA CYS A 20 14.33 -10.04 9.78
C CYS A 20 13.05 -10.67 10.32
N LEU A 21 13.08 -11.96 10.69
CA LEU A 21 11.93 -12.66 11.26
C LEU A 21 11.46 -12.03 12.58
N GLU A 22 12.39 -11.72 13.48
CA GLU A 22 12.05 -11.05 14.75
C GLU A 22 11.52 -9.64 14.51
N THR A 23 12.09 -8.90 13.55
CA THR A 23 11.58 -7.57 13.17
C THR A 23 10.14 -7.63 12.68
N VAL A 24 9.81 -8.60 11.82
CA VAL A 24 8.44 -8.82 11.32
C VAL A 24 7.50 -9.21 12.46
N LYS A 25 7.94 -10.10 13.36
CA LYS A 25 7.14 -10.60 14.49
C LYS A 25 6.86 -9.53 15.55
N GLN A 26 7.81 -8.67 15.84
CA GLN A 26 7.69 -7.61 16.86
C GLN A 26 6.95 -6.37 16.33
N SER A 27 6.80 -6.24 15.01
CA SER A 27 6.11 -5.12 14.39
C SER A 27 4.61 -5.18 14.63
N ARG A 28 4.01 -4.02 14.98
CA ARG A 28 2.57 -3.90 15.24
C ARG A 28 1.70 -4.26 14.03
N ASN A 29 2.17 -4.01 12.82
CA ASN A 29 1.50 -4.33 11.57
C ASN A 29 2.51 -4.46 10.42
N SER A 30 2.05 -4.93 9.26
CA SER A 30 2.88 -5.18 8.08
C SER A 30 3.57 -3.92 7.55
N SER A 31 2.93 -2.75 7.64
CA SER A 31 3.54 -1.46 7.25
C SER A 31 4.72 -1.07 8.14
N HIS A 32 4.60 -1.24 9.47
CA HIS A 32 5.71 -1.02 10.40
C HIS A 32 6.84 -2.03 10.20
N ALA A 33 6.50 -3.30 9.90
CA ALA A 33 7.50 -4.31 9.58
C ALA A 33 8.32 -3.91 8.35
N LEU A 34 7.66 -3.46 7.28
CA LEU A 34 8.36 -3.00 6.07
C LEU A 34 9.24 -1.78 6.35
N ALA A 35 8.74 -0.80 7.11
CA ALA A 35 9.53 0.37 7.48
C ALA A 35 10.79 -0.01 8.28
N ALA A 36 10.67 -0.94 9.22
CA ALA A 36 11.79 -1.44 10.00
C ALA A 36 12.81 -2.22 9.15
N LEU A 37 12.36 -3.06 8.20
CA LEU A 37 13.25 -3.75 7.26
C LEU A 37 14.01 -2.78 6.35
N ILE A 38 13.35 -1.73 5.85
CA ILE A 38 14.00 -0.67 5.05
C ILE A 38 15.02 0.10 5.89
N ALA A 39 14.69 0.41 7.14
CA ALA A 39 15.61 1.06 8.07
C ALA A 39 16.85 0.18 8.34
N LEU A 40 16.65 -1.13 8.55
CA LEU A 40 17.74 -2.10 8.73
C LEU A 40 18.65 -2.17 7.50
N GLN A 41 18.07 -2.26 6.30
CA GLN A 41 18.82 -2.24 5.04
C GLN A 41 19.65 -0.96 4.89
N SER A 42 19.04 0.19 5.20
CA SER A 42 19.69 1.50 5.12
C SER A 42 20.83 1.63 6.13
N PHE A 43 20.61 1.16 7.36
CA PHE A 43 21.63 1.12 8.41
C PHE A 43 22.83 0.28 7.98
N ILE A 44 22.61 -0.96 7.55
CA ILE A 44 23.69 -1.86 7.11
C ILE A 44 24.47 -1.25 5.94
N SER A 45 23.77 -0.68 4.95
CA SER A 45 24.41 -0.02 3.80
C SER A 45 25.26 1.19 4.20
N ALA A 46 24.84 1.92 5.23
CA ALA A 46 25.55 3.09 5.74
C ALA A 46 26.75 2.74 6.64
N THR A 47 26.67 1.65 7.41
CA THR A 47 27.68 1.31 8.42
C THR A 47 28.68 0.23 8.00
N VAL A 48 28.41 -0.48 6.89
CA VAL A 48 29.33 -1.50 6.37
C VAL A 48 30.68 -0.88 5.99
N ARG A 49 31.77 -1.53 6.40
CA ARG A 49 33.13 -1.10 6.06
C ARG A 49 33.33 -1.20 4.55
N PRO A 50 34.09 -0.26 3.93
CA PRO A 50 34.30 -0.28 2.48
C PRO A 50 34.83 -1.62 1.92
N ALA A 51 35.69 -2.31 2.68
CA ALA A 51 36.25 -3.60 2.29
C ALA A 51 35.20 -4.73 2.22
N ASP A 52 34.11 -4.63 2.98
CA ASP A 52 33.12 -5.69 3.10
C ASP A 52 31.96 -5.54 2.09
N ARG A 53 31.82 -4.37 1.44
CA ARG A 53 30.71 -4.00 0.54
C ARG A 53 30.55 -4.87 -0.71
N TYR A 54 31.62 -5.54 -1.13
CA TYR A 54 31.60 -6.37 -2.34
C TYR A 54 31.85 -7.84 -2.00
N THR A 55 31.68 -8.21 -0.72
CA THR A 55 31.85 -9.59 -0.29
C THR A 55 30.58 -10.40 -0.57
N PRO A 56 30.71 -11.72 -0.81
CA PRO A 56 29.55 -12.60 -0.93
C PRO A 56 28.63 -12.57 0.29
N ALA A 57 29.19 -12.37 1.49
CA ALA A 57 28.42 -12.27 2.73
C ALA A 57 27.51 -11.03 2.73
N TYR A 58 28.02 -9.88 2.28
CA TYR A 58 27.23 -8.66 2.19
C TYR A 58 26.05 -8.79 1.20
N GLU A 59 26.31 -9.33 0.01
CA GLU A 59 25.24 -9.56 -0.98
C GLU A 59 24.21 -10.58 -0.47
N ALA A 60 24.65 -11.64 0.22
CA ALA A 60 23.75 -12.61 0.83
C ALA A 60 22.85 -11.97 1.92
N VAL A 61 23.41 -11.14 2.80
CA VAL A 61 22.66 -10.39 3.83
C VAL A 61 21.64 -9.45 3.18
N LYS A 62 22.06 -8.69 2.16
CA LYS A 62 21.17 -7.80 1.41
C LYS A 62 20.02 -8.58 0.76
N GLY A 63 20.32 -9.72 0.14
CA GLY A 63 19.33 -10.61 -0.47
C GLY A 63 18.31 -11.15 0.53
N VAL A 64 18.74 -11.49 1.75
CA VAL A 64 17.83 -11.89 2.84
C VAL A 64 16.86 -10.76 3.21
N ILE A 65 17.36 -9.55 3.44
CA ILE A 65 16.51 -8.41 3.82
C ILE A 65 15.53 -8.07 2.68
N GLU A 66 16.01 -8.07 1.44
CA GLU A 66 15.18 -7.80 0.26
C GLU A 66 14.06 -8.84 0.09
N LYS A 67 14.37 -10.13 0.27
CA LYS A 67 13.38 -11.22 0.29
C LYS A 67 12.27 -10.96 1.31
N HIS A 68 12.63 -10.61 2.56
CA HIS A 68 11.65 -10.31 3.60
C HIS A 68 10.85 -9.04 3.31
N ALA A 69 11.48 -8.01 2.75
CA ALA A 69 10.81 -6.78 2.35
C ALA A 69 9.79 -7.02 1.23
N ILE A 70 10.14 -7.84 0.21
CA ILE A 70 9.23 -8.25 -0.87
C ILE A 70 8.04 -9.04 -0.31
N ALA A 71 8.30 -10.04 0.55
CA ALA A 71 7.23 -10.82 1.18
C ALA A 71 6.29 -9.94 2.01
N THR A 72 6.84 -8.98 2.76
CA THR A 72 6.06 -8.03 3.55
C THR A 72 5.23 -7.10 2.67
N ARG A 73 5.76 -6.60 1.54
CA ARG A 73 4.99 -5.82 0.56
C ARG A 73 3.83 -6.61 -0.02
N ALA A 74 4.05 -7.87 -0.40
CA ALA A 74 2.98 -8.74 -0.90
C ALA A 74 1.88 -8.95 0.15
N LYS A 75 2.27 -9.09 1.43
CA LYS A 75 1.33 -9.18 2.54
C LYS A 75 0.50 -7.90 2.72
N ILE A 76 1.12 -6.72 2.70
CA ILE A 76 0.41 -5.43 2.76
C ILE A 76 -0.59 -5.32 1.62
N LEU A 77 -0.20 -5.70 0.40
CA LEU A 77 -1.08 -5.65 -0.76
C LEU A 77 -2.30 -6.56 -0.59
N ALA A 78 -2.10 -7.80 -0.13
CA ALA A 78 -3.18 -8.74 0.14
C ALA A 78 -4.12 -8.24 1.26
N GLU A 79 -3.57 -7.71 2.37
CA GLU A 79 -4.35 -7.12 3.46
C GLU A 79 -5.23 -5.95 2.96
N ASN A 80 -4.67 -5.09 2.11
CA ASN A 80 -5.43 -3.99 1.52
C ASN A 80 -6.47 -4.46 0.50
N ALA A 81 -6.19 -5.51 -0.28
CA ALA A 81 -7.17 -6.10 -1.19
C ALA A 81 -8.38 -6.66 -0.43
N ASP A 82 -8.16 -7.38 0.67
CA ASP A 82 -9.24 -7.93 1.50
C ASP A 82 -10.05 -6.82 2.18
N ASN A 83 -9.39 -5.76 2.67
CA ASN A 83 -10.07 -4.61 3.24
C ASN A 83 -10.85 -3.83 2.17
N LEU A 84 -10.29 -3.69 0.97
CA LEU A 84 -10.96 -3.03 -0.15
C LEU A 84 -12.20 -3.81 -0.60
N ALA A 85 -12.12 -5.14 -0.71
CA ALA A 85 -13.26 -5.99 -1.00
C ALA A 85 -14.41 -5.76 0.00
N LYS A 86 -14.10 -5.77 1.30
CA LYS A 86 -15.08 -5.48 2.36
C LYS A 86 -15.65 -4.07 2.24
N ALA A 87 -14.80 -3.07 2.02
CA ALA A 87 -15.21 -1.68 1.90
C ALA A 87 -16.14 -1.44 0.71
N ILE A 88 -15.89 -2.10 -0.43
CA ILE A 88 -16.75 -2.04 -1.62
C ILE A 88 -18.12 -2.67 -1.32
N LEU A 89 -18.16 -3.88 -0.75
CA LEU A 89 -19.42 -4.55 -0.40
C LEU A 89 -20.25 -3.75 0.61
N GLN A 90 -19.58 -3.11 1.56
CA GLN A 90 -20.21 -2.23 2.56
C GLN A 90 -20.51 -0.82 2.04
N ARG A 91 -20.12 -0.50 0.80
CA ARG A 91 -20.23 0.84 0.20
C ARG A 91 -19.56 1.94 1.03
N ASN A 92 -18.47 1.58 1.72
CA ASN A 92 -17.74 2.45 2.64
C ASN A 92 -16.69 3.30 1.90
N ARG A 93 -17.12 4.44 1.37
CA ARG A 93 -16.27 5.37 0.60
C ARG A 93 -15.06 5.92 1.39
N PRO A 94 -15.20 6.34 2.66
CA PRO A 94 -14.05 6.78 3.45
C PRO A 94 -12.94 5.73 3.54
N GLU A 95 -13.29 4.46 3.76
CA GLU A 95 -12.30 3.37 3.82
C GLU A 95 -11.63 3.14 2.46
N ILE A 96 -12.39 3.16 1.36
CA ILE A 96 -11.85 3.06 0.00
C ILE A 96 -10.84 4.20 -0.26
N ALA A 97 -11.18 5.43 0.14
CA ALA A 97 -10.30 6.59 0.00
C ALA A 97 -9.04 6.49 0.87
N GLN A 98 -9.16 5.93 2.07
CA GLN A 98 -8.02 5.68 2.97
C GLN A 98 -7.05 4.66 2.35
N ILE A 99 -7.56 3.54 1.83
CA ILE A 99 -6.76 2.52 1.13
C ILE A 99 -6.09 3.12 -0.11
N HIS A 100 -6.85 3.89 -0.90
CA HIS A 100 -6.33 4.60 -2.08
C HIS A 100 -5.17 5.54 -1.74
N THR A 101 -5.31 6.32 -0.66
CA THR A 101 -4.28 7.26 -0.22
C THR A 101 -3.04 6.56 0.36
N ALA A 102 -3.23 5.39 0.98
CA ALA A 102 -2.15 4.61 1.59
C ALA A 102 -1.27 3.88 0.55
N LEU A 103 -1.78 3.67 -0.66
CA LEU A 103 -1.11 2.93 -1.73
C LEU A 103 -0.66 3.87 -2.85
N SER A 104 0.35 3.44 -3.62
CA SER A 104 0.60 4.05 -4.92
C SER A 104 -0.53 3.71 -5.89
N ARG A 105 -0.69 4.47 -6.97
CA ARG A 105 -1.69 4.18 -8.01
C ARG A 105 -1.60 2.74 -8.53
N ASN A 106 -0.38 2.23 -8.74
CA ASN A 106 -0.17 0.83 -9.14
C ASN A 106 -0.54 -0.15 -8.02
N GLY A 107 -0.19 0.15 -6.77
CA GLY A 107 -0.57 -0.68 -5.63
C GLY A 107 -2.08 -0.74 -5.43
N PHE A 108 -2.78 0.38 -5.59
CA PHE A 108 -4.24 0.44 -5.51
C PHE A 108 -4.89 -0.36 -6.65
N TRP A 109 -4.40 -0.23 -7.89
CA TRP A 109 -4.86 -1.05 -9.00
C TRP A 109 -4.69 -2.55 -8.73
N GLN A 110 -3.51 -2.98 -8.25
CA GLN A 110 -3.27 -4.38 -7.90
C GLN A 110 -4.20 -4.87 -6.78
N ALA A 111 -4.39 -4.07 -5.74
CA ALA A 111 -5.31 -4.38 -4.65
C ALA A 111 -6.76 -4.48 -5.15
N ALA A 112 -7.19 -3.58 -6.03
CA ALA A 112 -8.51 -3.58 -6.63
C ALA A 112 -8.74 -4.82 -7.51
N GLN A 113 -7.78 -5.19 -8.36
CA GLN A 113 -7.87 -6.41 -9.17
C GLN A 113 -8.00 -7.67 -8.29
N GLN A 114 -7.19 -7.77 -7.24
CA GLN A 114 -7.29 -8.88 -6.29
C GLN A 114 -8.61 -8.87 -5.52
N ALA A 115 -9.11 -7.70 -5.09
CA ALA A 115 -10.40 -7.56 -4.41
C ALA A 115 -11.57 -7.98 -5.31
N ILE A 116 -11.60 -7.47 -6.54
CA ILE A 116 -12.64 -7.74 -7.54
C ILE A 116 -12.69 -9.22 -7.92
N SER A 117 -11.53 -9.89 -7.98
CA SER A 117 -11.48 -11.33 -8.27
C SER A 117 -12.22 -12.22 -7.27
N GLN A 118 -12.57 -11.67 -6.10
CA GLN A 118 -13.33 -12.37 -5.04
C GLN A 118 -14.85 -12.23 -5.22
N PHE A 119 -15.32 -11.39 -6.16
CA PHE A 119 -16.73 -11.05 -6.28
C PHE A 119 -17.47 -12.03 -7.19
N ALA A 120 -18.71 -12.36 -6.82
CA ALA A 120 -19.63 -12.99 -7.76
C ALA A 120 -19.99 -12.01 -8.89
N PRO A 121 -20.39 -12.50 -10.09
CA PRO A 121 -20.78 -11.63 -11.20
C PRO A 121 -21.84 -10.59 -10.83
N ASP A 122 -22.82 -10.96 -10.00
CA ASP A 122 -23.89 -10.06 -9.55
C ASP A 122 -23.37 -8.97 -8.60
N ASP A 123 -22.45 -9.32 -7.68
CA ASP A 123 -21.80 -8.37 -6.78
C ASP A 123 -20.93 -7.38 -7.55
N LEU A 124 -20.22 -7.87 -8.58
CA LEU A 124 -19.41 -7.05 -9.46
C LEU A 124 -20.27 -6.05 -10.24
N ALA A 125 -21.34 -6.50 -10.90
CA ALA A 125 -22.26 -5.64 -11.64
C ALA A 125 -22.94 -4.60 -10.73
N THR A 126 -23.35 -5.02 -9.52
CA THR A 126 -23.95 -4.13 -8.52
C THR A 126 -22.96 -3.09 -8.02
N SER A 127 -21.72 -3.49 -7.74
CA SER A 127 -20.66 -2.60 -7.26
C SER A 127 -20.23 -1.61 -8.34
N ALA A 128 -20.10 -2.05 -9.59
CA ALA A 128 -19.79 -1.20 -10.74
C ALA A 128 -20.87 -0.12 -10.94
N THR A 129 -22.14 -0.53 -10.90
CA THR A 129 -23.28 0.40 -11.02
C THR A 129 -23.30 1.40 -9.87
N TRP A 130 -23.08 0.93 -8.64
CA TRP A 130 -23.02 1.80 -7.47
C TRP A 130 -21.90 2.84 -7.58
N ALA A 131 -20.68 2.41 -7.90
CA ALA A 131 -19.53 3.32 -8.02
C ALA A 131 -19.75 4.36 -9.13
N LYS A 132 -20.24 3.93 -10.29
CA LYS A 132 -20.54 4.82 -11.43
C LYS A 132 -21.62 5.86 -11.09
N ASN A 133 -22.71 5.42 -10.48
CA ASN A 133 -23.81 6.31 -10.09
C ASN A 133 -23.32 7.35 -9.06
N TRP A 134 -22.57 6.89 -8.05
CA TRP A 134 -22.02 7.80 -7.05
C TRP A 134 -21.07 8.83 -7.67
N CYS A 135 -20.16 8.43 -8.56
CA CYS A 135 -19.26 9.37 -9.26
C CYS A 135 -20.06 10.40 -10.08
N SER A 136 -21.12 9.97 -10.77
CA SER A 136 -21.99 10.87 -11.53
C SER A 136 -22.70 11.88 -10.63
N GLU A 137 -23.28 11.41 -9.52
CA GLU A 137 -23.97 12.27 -8.54
C GLU A 137 -23.00 13.26 -7.89
N ALA A 138 -21.83 12.79 -7.45
CA ALA A 138 -20.79 13.61 -6.84
C ALA A 138 -20.33 14.73 -7.79
N ARG A 139 -20.15 14.42 -9.07
CA ARG A 139 -19.80 15.40 -10.10
C ARG A 139 -20.92 16.44 -10.28
N THR A 140 -22.18 16.02 -10.39
CA THR A 140 -23.32 16.94 -10.52
C THR A 140 -23.46 17.86 -9.30
N GLN A 141 -23.29 17.33 -8.09
CA GLN A 141 -23.32 18.11 -6.85
C GLN A 141 -22.18 19.13 -6.79
N ALA A 142 -20.95 18.72 -7.13
CA ALA A 142 -19.80 19.62 -7.19
C ALA A 142 -19.95 20.71 -8.26
N GLN A 143 -20.53 20.38 -9.41
CA GLN A 143 -20.84 21.33 -10.47
C GLN A 143 -21.87 22.38 -10.03
N ALA A 144 -22.97 21.93 -9.40
CA ALA A 144 -24.00 22.81 -8.87
C ALA A 144 -23.47 23.70 -7.74
N ALA A 145 -22.58 23.18 -6.90
CA ALA A 145 -21.96 23.93 -5.82
C ALA A 145 -21.02 25.03 -6.34
N SER A 146 -20.27 24.78 -7.41
CA SER A 146 -19.29 25.73 -7.95
C SER A 146 -19.91 27.07 -8.38
N GLY A 147 -21.12 27.05 -8.94
CA GLY A 147 -21.76 28.25 -9.50
C GLY A 147 -21.18 28.71 -10.84
N TYR A 148 -20.16 28.02 -11.37
CA TYR A 148 -19.59 28.23 -12.70
C TYR A 148 -19.81 26.97 -13.56
N PRO A 149 -20.12 27.08 -14.87
CA PRO A 149 -20.43 25.92 -15.73
C PRO A 149 -19.29 24.93 -15.93
N ASP A 150 -18.04 25.36 -15.78
CA ASP A 150 -16.84 24.58 -16.11
C ASP A 150 -15.97 24.25 -14.89
N ALA A 151 -16.44 24.50 -13.67
CA ALA A 151 -15.70 24.21 -12.45
C ALA A 151 -16.46 23.25 -11.52
N LEU A 152 -15.71 22.38 -10.84
CA LEU A 152 -16.22 21.48 -9.82
C LEU A 152 -15.75 21.97 -8.45
N ASP A 153 -16.68 22.12 -7.51
CA ASP A 153 -16.37 22.46 -6.12
C ASP A 153 -16.81 21.33 -5.18
N PHE A 154 -15.94 20.33 -5.04
CA PHE A 154 -16.18 19.17 -4.16
C PHE A 154 -16.26 19.58 -2.69
N SER A 155 -15.46 20.56 -2.26
CA SER A 155 -15.46 21.06 -0.87
C SER A 155 -16.81 21.64 -0.51
N LYS A 156 -17.35 22.54 -1.36
CA LYS A 156 -18.67 23.15 -1.14
C LYS A 156 -19.83 22.17 -1.32
N ALA A 157 -19.63 21.09 -2.08
CA ALA A 157 -20.57 19.97 -2.16
C ALA A 157 -20.49 18.98 -0.97
N GLY A 158 -19.56 19.19 -0.03
CA GLY A 158 -19.38 18.29 1.12
C GLY A 158 -18.77 16.93 0.75
N ILE A 159 -18.04 16.87 -0.36
CA ILE A 159 -17.38 15.66 -0.86
C ILE A 159 -15.87 15.82 -0.72
N ALA A 160 -15.22 14.87 -0.06
CA ALA A 160 -13.77 14.84 -0.02
C ALA A 160 -13.20 14.54 -1.43
N ALA A 161 -12.27 15.38 -1.90
CA ALA A 161 -11.65 15.17 -3.21
C ALA A 161 -10.94 13.81 -3.32
N SER A 162 -10.38 13.31 -2.21
CA SER A 162 -9.79 11.97 -2.12
C SER A 162 -10.81 10.85 -2.31
N GLU A 163 -12.02 10.98 -1.77
CA GLU A 163 -13.10 10.03 -2.03
C GLU A 163 -13.48 10.02 -3.51
N TYR A 164 -13.63 11.21 -4.11
CA TYR A 164 -13.97 11.30 -5.53
C TYR A 164 -12.89 10.66 -6.41
N ALA A 165 -11.61 10.94 -6.14
CA ALA A 165 -10.50 10.34 -6.88
C ALA A 165 -10.47 8.81 -6.75
N ALA A 166 -10.57 8.29 -5.52
CA ALA A 166 -10.54 6.87 -5.23
C ALA A 166 -11.71 6.12 -5.89
N MET A 167 -12.92 6.66 -5.77
CA MET A 167 -14.13 6.08 -6.36
C MET A 167 -14.11 6.14 -7.89
N THR A 168 -13.52 7.18 -8.48
CA THR A 168 -13.37 7.28 -9.94
C THR A 168 -12.44 6.19 -10.47
N GLU A 169 -11.28 5.98 -9.84
CA GLU A 169 -10.37 4.89 -10.23
C GLU A 169 -11.00 3.52 -10.01
N LEU A 170 -11.66 3.30 -8.87
CA LEU A 170 -12.39 2.07 -8.60
C LEU A 170 -13.49 1.80 -9.63
N SER A 171 -14.26 2.82 -10.01
CA SER A 171 -15.32 2.70 -11.01
C SER A 171 -14.77 2.27 -12.37
N HIS A 172 -13.60 2.79 -12.77
CA HIS A 172 -12.94 2.33 -13.99
C HIS A 172 -12.58 0.85 -13.90
N TYR A 173 -11.92 0.42 -12.81
CA TYR A 173 -11.49 -0.98 -12.67
C TYR A 173 -12.65 -1.97 -12.61
N LEU A 174 -13.74 -1.62 -11.92
CA LEU A 174 -14.95 -2.44 -11.89
C LEU A 174 -15.60 -2.56 -13.28
N THR A 175 -15.62 -1.47 -14.05
CA THR A 175 -16.22 -1.45 -15.38
C THR A 175 -15.36 -2.18 -16.41
N ASP A 176 -14.04 -2.00 -16.36
CA ASP A 176 -13.08 -2.68 -17.23
C ASP A 176 -13.15 -4.21 -17.09
N THR A 177 -13.50 -4.71 -15.89
CA THR A 177 -13.63 -6.14 -15.62
C THR A 177 -14.93 -6.75 -16.17
N LEU A 178 -15.96 -5.91 -16.42
CA LEU A 178 -17.24 -6.33 -17.01
C LEU A 178 -17.24 -6.25 -18.54
N GLY A 179 -16.21 -5.66 -19.14
CA GLY A 179 -16.05 -5.42 -20.58
C GLY A 179 -15.44 -6.58 -21.34
#